data_AF-A0A4P6XAC1-F1
#
_entry.id   AF-A0A4P6XAC1-F1
#
_cell.length_a   1.000
_cell.length_b   1.000
_cell.length_c   1.000
_cell.angle_alpha   90.00
_cell.angle_beta   90.00
_cell.angle_gamma   90.00
#
_symmetry.space_group_name_H-M   'P 1'
#
loop_
_entity.id
_entity.type
_entity.pdbx_description
1 polymer ?
#
loop_
_entity_poly.entity_id
_entity_poly.type
_entity_poly.pdbx_seq_one_letter_code
_entity_poly.pdbx_strand_id
1 'polypeptide(L)'
;MVDAIGSKAVTPHDRLVVPVAAAAKPAATVERRSDAVAQQRELSAIAFDFGKPSAAETERVDEVRRAVRNGTYPISPETIADRMLALKLYWSPNK
;
A
#
# COMPACT_ATOMS: atom_id res chain seq x y z
N MET A 1 46.07 50.72 -5.39
CA MET A 1 46.59 49.67 -4.48
C MET A 1 45.40 49.21 -3.66
N VAL A 2 44.94 47.96 -3.80
CA VAL A 2 43.71 47.45 -3.18
C VAL A 2 44.09 46.55 -2.01
N ASP A 3 43.55 46.81 -0.82
CA ASP A 3 43.81 46.01 0.37
C ASP A 3 43.06 44.68 0.34
N ALA A 4 43.75 43.61 0.72
CA ALA A 4 43.18 42.27 0.77
C ALA A 4 42.26 42.14 1.99
N ILE A 5 40.98 41.84 1.76
CA ILE A 5 40.06 41.34 2.79
C ILE A 5 40.43 39.89 3.11
N GLY A 6 41.46 39.74 3.94
CA GLY A 6 41.86 38.45 4.50
C GLY A 6 40.78 37.90 5.43
N SER A 7 40.41 36.63 5.27
CA SER A 7 39.47 35.92 6.12
C SER A 7 40.00 35.88 7.57
N LYS A 8 39.48 36.75 8.44
CA LYS A 8 39.75 36.64 9.88
C LYS A 8 39.12 35.35 10.39
N ALA A 9 39.94 34.47 10.97
CA ALA A 9 39.45 33.29 11.65
C ALA A 9 38.58 33.73 12.84
N VAL A 10 37.30 33.35 12.82
CA VAL A 10 36.37 33.63 13.92
C VAL A 10 36.80 32.80 15.14
N THR A 11 37.19 33.49 16.20
CA THR A 11 37.50 32.85 17.49
C THR A 11 36.23 32.31 18.14
N PRO A 12 36.26 31.16 18.82
CA PRO A 12 35.06 30.46 19.33
C PRO A 12 34.24 31.27 20.36
N HIS A 13 34.77 32.38 20.90
CA HIS A 13 34.06 33.31 21.77
C HIS A 13 33.08 34.24 21.06
N ASP A 14 33.11 34.33 19.72
CA ASP A 14 32.17 35.15 18.94
C ASP A 14 30.84 34.42 18.64
N ARG A 15 30.68 33.21 19.17
CA ARG A 15 29.44 32.43 19.06
C ARG A 15 28.73 32.37 20.40
N LEU A 16 27.64 33.13 20.52
CA LEU A 16 26.69 32.97 21.61
C LEU A 16 25.89 31.68 21.37
N VAL A 17 26.25 30.61 22.07
CA VAL A 17 25.49 29.35 22.07
C VAL A 17 24.44 29.42 23.18
N VAL A 18 23.18 29.52 22.80
CA VAL A 18 22.05 29.47 23.74
C VAL A 18 21.57 28.02 23.86
N PRO A 19 21.44 27.44 25.07
CA PRO A 19 20.94 26.09 25.22
C PRO A 19 19.46 26.03 24.81
N VAL A 20 19.14 25.17 23.84
CA VAL A 20 17.76 24.85 23.47
C VAL A 20 17.30 23.69 24.35
N ALA A 21 16.18 23.88 25.05
CA ALA A 21 15.56 22.82 25.84
C ALA A 21 15.12 21.66 24.94
N ALA A 22 15.33 20.42 25.40
CA ALA A 22 14.94 19.23 24.65
C ALA A 22 13.41 19.17 24.46
N ALA A 23 12.97 18.94 23.22
CA ALA A 23 11.56 18.74 22.93
C ALA A 23 11.03 17.47 23.62
N ALA A 24 9.82 17.57 24.18
CA ALA A 24 9.15 16.45 24.82
C ALA A 24 8.94 15.29 23.84
N LYS A 25 9.12 14.06 24.31
CA LYS A 25 8.92 12.85 23.49
C LYS A 25 7.46 12.77 23.04
N PRO A 26 7.18 12.46 21.76
CA PRO A 26 5.82 12.26 21.31
C PRO A 26 5.19 11.07 22.06
N ALA A 27 3.92 11.22 22.44
CA ALA A 27 3.18 10.17 23.12
C ALA A 27 3.17 8.89 22.28
N ALA A 28 3.32 7.74 22.94
CA ALA A 28 3.28 6.43 22.29
C ALA A 28 1.98 6.28 21.52
N THR A 29 2.10 5.96 20.22
CA THR A 29 0.96 5.67 19.35
C THR A 29 0.24 4.44 19.90
N VAL A 30 -0.97 4.63 20.43
CA VAL A 30 -1.87 3.53 20.74
C VAL A 30 -2.17 2.79 19.44
N GLU A 31 -1.93 1.50 19.42
CA GLU A 31 -2.02 0.64 18.25
C GLU A 31 -3.48 0.48 17.79
N ARG A 32 -4.00 1.45 17.03
CA ARG A 32 -5.30 1.35 16.34
C ARG A 32 -5.15 0.49 15.08
N ARG A 33 -4.72 -0.76 15.22
CA ARG A 33 -4.67 -1.73 14.11
C ARG A 33 -5.92 -2.60 14.04
N SER A 34 -6.59 -2.88 15.16
CA SER A 34 -7.77 -3.74 15.19
C SER A 34 -8.98 -3.12 14.47
N ASP A 35 -9.27 -1.85 14.75
CA ASP A 35 -10.46 -1.19 14.23
C ASP A 35 -10.34 -0.91 12.74
N ALA A 36 -9.15 -0.49 12.27
CA ALA A 36 -8.92 -0.25 10.85
C ALA A 36 -9.02 -1.54 10.01
N VAL A 37 -8.51 -2.66 10.54
CA VAL A 37 -8.59 -3.96 9.85
C VAL A 37 -10.02 -4.53 9.89
N ALA A 38 -10.74 -4.36 11.00
CA ALA A 38 -12.14 -4.75 11.10
C ALA A 38 -13.02 -3.92 10.15
N GLN A 39 -12.84 -2.60 10.14
CA GLN A 39 -13.58 -1.68 9.29
C GLN A 39 -13.26 -1.90 7.80
N GLN A 40 -12.03 -2.27 7.46
CA GLN A 40 -11.66 -2.69 6.11
C GLN A 40 -12.38 -3.98 5.68
N ARG A 41 -12.52 -4.97 6.57
CA ARG A 41 -13.25 -6.22 6.29
C ARG A 41 -14.74 -5.97 6.08
N GLU A 42 -15.34 -5.11 6.89
CA GLU A 42 -16.74 -4.70 6.74
C GLU A 42 -16.97 -4.02 5.37
N LEU A 43 -16.09 -3.10 4.97
CA LEU A 43 -16.17 -2.44 3.66
C LEU A 43 -15.95 -3.42 2.50
N SER A 44 -15.01 -4.35 2.61
CA SER A 44 -14.83 -5.41 1.61
C SER A 44 -16.05 -6.32 1.52
N ALA A 45 -16.68 -6.69 2.65
CA ALA A 45 -17.90 -7.50 2.67
C ALA A 45 -19.07 -6.80 1.98
N ILE A 46 -19.21 -5.49 2.21
CA ILE A 46 -20.20 -4.65 1.52
C ILE A 46 -19.92 -4.60 0.01
N ALA A 47 -18.67 -4.45 -0.42
CA ALA A 47 -18.31 -4.48 -1.85
C ALA A 47 -18.59 -5.84 -2.51
N PHE A 48 -18.39 -6.96 -1.79
CA PHE A 48 -18.80 -8.29 -2.24
C PHE A 48 -20.33 -8.42 -2.38
N ASP A 49 -21.09 -7.81 -1.48
CA ASP A 49 -22.56 -7.81 -1.53
C ASP A 49 -23.12 -6.98 -2.69
N PHE A 50 -22.44 -5.90 -3.10
CA PHE A 50 -22.80 -5.11 -4.28
C PHE A 50 -22.40 -5.78 -5.60
N GLY A 51 -21.49 -6.76 -5.56
CA GLY A 51 -21.03 -7.54 -6.70
C GLY A 51 -21.78 -8.85 -6.90
N LYS A 52 -23.09 -8.92 -6.57
CA LYS A 52 -23.87 -10.15 -6.79
C LYS A 52 -23.71 -10.59 -8.24
N PRO A 53 -23.15 -11.79 -8.48
CA PRO A 53 -22.90 -12.25 -9.84
C PRO A 53 -24.24 -12.33 -10.58
N SER A 54 -24.27 -11.79 -11.78
CA SER A 54 -25.40 -11.97 -12.68
C SER A 54 -25.66 -13.47 -12.93
N ALA A 55 -26.89 -13.81 -13.30
CA ALA A 55 -27.25 -15.19 -13.64
C ALA A 55 -26.30 -15.76 -14.72
N ALA A 56 -25.96 -14.94 -15.71
CA ALA A 56 -25.02 -15.29 -16.78
C ALA A 56 -23.57 -15.50 -16.29
N GLU A 57 -23.13 -14.83 -15.23
CA GLU A 57 -21.81 -15.09 -14.63
C GLU A 57 -21.77 -16.40 -13.87
N THR A 58 -22.87 -16.74 -13.19
CA THR A 58 -22.98 -18.01 -12.46
C THR A 58 -22.94 -19.20 -13.42
N GLU A 59 -23.67 -19.12 -14.53
CA GLU A 59 -23.65 -20.15 -15.58
C GLU A 59 -22.26 -20.32 -16.20
N ARG A 60 -21.56 -19.22 -16.49
CA ARG A 60 -20.18 -19.26 -17.00
C ARG A 60 -19.23 -19.92 -16.00
N VAL A 61 -19.35 -19.62 -14.71
CA VAL A 61 -18.51 -20.25 -13.67
C VAL A 61 -18.75 -21.75 -13.60
N ASP A 62 -20.00 -22.20 -13.71
CA ASP A 62 -20.31 -23.63 -13.66
C ASP A 62 -19.84 -24.40 -14.90
N GLU A 63 -19.89 -23.77 -16.08
CA GLU A 63 -19.29 -24.32 -17.29
C GLU A 63 -17.76 -24.46 -17.16
N VAL A 64 -17.08 -23.41 -16.68
CA VAL A 64 -15.64 -23.46 -16.41
C VAL A 64 -15.31 -24.56 -15.41
N ARG A 65 -16.06 -24.67 -14.32
CA ARG A 65 -15.89 -25.75 -13.32
C ARG A 65 -16.06 -27.13 -13.94
N ARG A 66 -17.03 -27.32 -14.85
CA ARG A 66 -17.22 -28.57 -15.58
C ARG A 66 -16.05 -28.88 -16.50
N ALA A 67 -15.55 -27.91 -17.25
CA ALA A 67 -14.38 -28.09 -18.13
C ALA A 67 -13.10 -28.43 -17.34
N VAL A 68 -12.91 -27.82 -16.16
CA VAL A 68 -11.79 -28.14 -15.27
C VAL A 68 -11.89 -29.58 -14.76
N ARG A 69 -13.07 -30.02 -14.29
CA ARG A 69 -13.28 -31.42 -13.86
C ARG A 69 -13.05 -32.41 -14.99
N ASN A 70 -13.46 -32.06 -16.20
CA ASN A 70 -13.31 -32.92 -17.37
C ASN A 70 -11.89 -32.89 -17.97
N GLY A 71 -10.98 -32.05 -17.44
CA GLY A 71 -9.63 -31.90 -17.95
C GLY A 71 -9.54 -31.21 -19.32
N THR A 72 -10.64 -30.63 -19.81
CA THR A 72 -10.70 -29.96 -21.12
C THR A 72 -10.45 -28.46 -21.03
N TYR A 73 -10.32 -27.91 -19.82
CA TYR A 73 -9.98 -26.51 -19.64
C TYR A 73 -8.53 -26.25 -20.08
N PRO A 74 -8.29 -25.33 -21.04
CA PRO A 74 -6.94 -25.06 -21.53
C PRO A 74 -6.13 -24.33 -20.45
N ILE A 75 -5.05 -24.96 -19.99
CA ILE A 75 -4.09 -24.37 -19.05
C ILE A 75 -2.77 -24.15 -19.81
N SER A 76 -2.43 -22.89 -20.08
CA SER A 76 -1.13 -22.51 -20.66
C SER A 76 -0.30 -21.69 -19.65
N PRO A 77 1.03 -21.84 -19.63
CA PRO A 77 1.91 -21.04 -18.76
C PRO A 77 1.75 -19.53 -18.96
N GLU A 78 1.56 -19.09 -20.20
CA GLU A 78 1.34 -17.68 -20.56
C GLU A 78 0.05 -17.14 -19.93
N THR A 79 -1.06 -17.86 -20.06
CA THR A 79 -2.34 -17.44 -19.46
C THR A 79 -2.27 -17.43 -17.94
N ILE A 80 -1.49 -18.30 -17.32
CA ILE A 80 -1.24 -18.25 -15.87
C ILE A 80 -0.45 -16.98 -15.51
N ALA A 81 0.65 -16.71 -16.22
CA ALA A 81 1.48 -15.54 -15.96
C ALA A 81 0.70 -14.23 -16.12
N ASP A 82 -0.10 -14.11 -17.18
CA ASP A 82 -0.97 -12.95 -17.40
C ASP A 82 -2.00 -12.78 -16.28
N ARG A 83 -2.61 -13.87 -15.82
CA ARG A 83 -3.55 -13.83 -14.68
C ARG A 83 -2.84 -13.43 -13.38
N MET A 84 -1.63 -13.91 -13.14
CA MET A 84 -0.83 -13.51 -11.97
C MET A 84 -0.44 -12.03 -12.03
N LEU A 85 -0.07 -11.52 -13.21
CA LEU A 85 0.25 -10.12 -13.41
C LEU A 85 -0.99 -9.23 -13.25
N ALA A 86 -2.12 -9.64 -13.82
CA ALA A 86 -3.39 -8.95 -13.68
C ALA A 86 -3.84 -8.89 -12.22
N LEU A 87 -3.71 -9.99 -11.47
CA LEU A 87 -3.92 -9.97 -10.03
C LEU A 87 -2.95 -9.00 -9.35
N LYS A 88 -1.65 -9.01 -9.67
CA LYS A 88 -0.71 -8.07 -9.07
C LYS A 88 -1.02 -6.59 -9.36
N LEU A 89 -1.53 -6.28 -10.55
CA LEU A 89 -1.78 -4.90 -11.00
C LEU A 89 -3.17 -4.36 -10.61
N TYR A 90 -4.20 -5.21 -10.69
CA TYR A 90 -5.60 -4.82 -10.54
C TYR A 90 -6.23 -5.33 -9.24
N TRP A 91 -5.52 -6.10 -8.42
CA TRP A 91 -6.00 -6.47 -7.10
C TRP A 91 -6.00 -5.23 -6.20
N SER A 92 -7.15 -4.57 -6.16
CA SER A 92 -7.50 -3.55 -5.19
C SER A 92 -8.54 -4.14 -4.24
N PRO A 93 -8.13 -4.74 -3.11
CA PRO A 93 -9.09 -5.23 -2.12
C PRO A 93 -9.80 -4.09 -1.37
N ASN A 94 -9.33 -2.85 -1.56
CA ASN A 94 -9.92 -1.62 -1.04
C ASN A 94 -10.23 -0.65 -2.18
N LYS A 95 -11.49 -0.65 -2.63
CA LYS A 95 -12.17 0.56 -3.07
C LYS A 95 -13.59 0.52 -2.52
#